data_AF-A0A0P7X848-F1
#
_entry.id   AF-A0A0P7X848-F1
#
_cell.length_a   1.000
_cell.length_b   1.000
_cell.length_c   1.000
_cell.angle_alpha   90.00
_cell.angle_beta   90.00
_cell.angle_gamma   90.00
#
_symmetry.space_group_name_H-M   'P 1'
#
loop_
_entity.id
_entity.type
_entity.pdbx_description
1 polymer ?
#
loop_
_entity_poly.entity_id
_entity_poly.type
_entity_poly.pdbx_seq_one_letter_code
_entity_poly.pdbx_strand_id
1 'polypeptide(L)'
;MKRHPTKAANQPASSRMGPIRRPEKLPLLDAICKKLNQRVNLDDEQRVLGVYERGWIFKGVLGNMNDTEARYVRALATRYNSWIARQVA
;
A
#
# COMPACT_ATOMS: atom_id res chain seq x y z
N MET A 1 -9.00 -40.77 -15.24
CA MET A 1 -8.37 -40.01 -14.13
C MET A 1 -7.40 -38.99 -14.73
N LYS A 2 -7.78 -37.71 -14.83
CA LYS A 2 -6.90 -36.64 -15.32
C LYS A 2 -6.44 -35.81 -14.12
N ARG A 3 -5.15 -35.97 -13.76
CA ARG A 3 -4.50 -35.23 -12.66
C ARG A 3 -4.11 -33.85 -13.17
N HIS A 4 -4.71 -32.80 -12.60
CA HIS A 4 -4.28 -31.42 -12.82
C HIS A 4 -3.03 -31.14 -11.97
N PRO A 5 -1.91 -30.66 -12.53
CA PRO A 5 -0.79 -30.19 -11.74
C PRO A 5 -1.17 -28.87 -11.06
N THR A 6 -0.94 -28.82 -9.75
CA THR A 6 -1.10 -27.68 -8.87
C THR A 6 -0.18 -26.53 -9.31
N LYS A 7 -0.78 -25.44 -9.80
CA LYS A 7 -0.06 -24.18 -10.09
C LYS A 7 0.23 -23.46 -8.78
N ALA A 8 1.30 -23.87 -8.09
CA ALA A 8 1.93 -23.08 -7.04
C ALA A 8 3.00 -22.18 -7.71
N ALA A 9 2.59 -21.02 -8.23
CA ALA A 9 3.51 -20.10 -8.91
C ALA A 9 3.06 -18.64 -8.78
N ASN A 10 2.80 -18.17 -7.56
CA ASN A 10 2.67 -16.73 -7.30
C ASN A 10 2.78 -16.35 -5.82
N GLN A 11 3.83 -16.80 -5.13
CA GLN A 11 4.24 -16.10 -3.92
C GLN A 11 5.25 -15.03 -4.34
N PRO A 12 4.88 -13.74 -4.36
CA PRO A 12 5.85 -12.69 -4.63
C PRO A 12 6.94 -12.74 -3.56
N ALA A 13 8.18 -12.47 -3.97
CA ALA A 13 9.42 -12.55 -3.21
C ALA A 13 9.50 -11.55 -2.02
N SER A 14 8.52 -11.57 -1.12
CA SER A 14 8.28 -10.60 -0.05
C SER A 14 9.14 -10.84 1.20
N SER A 15 10.04 -11.83 1.17
CA SER A 15 10.86 -12.25 2.32
C SER A 15 12.23 -11.56 2.42
N ARG A 16 12.60 -10.66 1.48
CA ARG A 16 13.92 -9.99 1.47
C ARG A 16 13.93 -8.51 1.84
N MET A 17 12.76 -7.89 2.02
CA MET A 17 12.69 -6.49 2.48
C MET A 17 12.39 -6.49 3.97
N GLY A 18 13.34 -5.96 4.76
CA GLY A 18 13.16 -5.77 6.20
C GLY A 18 11.95 -4.88 6.54
N PRO A 19 11.62 -4.73 7.83
CA PRO A 19 10.44 -3.98 8.26
C PRO A 19 10.37 -2.61 7.60
N ILE A 20 9.28 -2.32 6.87
CA ILE A 20 9.09 -1.00 6.28
C ILE A 20 8.93 -0.02 7.44
N ARG A 21 9.85 0.96 7.53
CA ARG A 21 9.78 2.00 8.58
C ARG A 21 8.49 2.80 8.41
N ARG A 22 7.52 2.57 9.29
CA ARG A 22 6.27 3.31 9.34
C ARG A 22 6.56 4.76 9.78
N PRO A 23 6.14 5.77 9.01
CA PRO A 23 6.18 7.16 9.44
C PRO A 23 5.26 7.35 10.65
N GLU A 24 5.62 8.30 11.52
CA GLU A 24 4.79 8.66 12.67
C GLU A 24 3.48 9.36 12.27
N LYS A 25 3.48 10.00 11.09
CA LYS A 25 2.33 10.72 10.54
C LYS A 25 2.05 10.26 9.12
N LEU A 26 0.78 9.92 8.86
CA LEU A 26 0.28 9.49 7.55
C LEU A 26 -0.88 10.41 7.13
N PRO A 27 -0.62 11.70 6.85
CA PRO A 27 -1.67 12.69 6.61
C PRO A 27 -2.57 12.35 5.43
N LEU A 28 -2.02 11.78 4.35
CA LEU A 28 -2.82 11.37 3.20
C LEU A 28 -3.70 10.16 3.56
N LEU A 29 -3.13 9.16 4.23
CA LEU A 29 -3.89 7.99 4.67
C LEU A 29 -5.05 8.37 5.59
N ASP A 30 -4.78 9.19 6.61
CA ASP A 30 -5.79 9.64 7.57
C ASP A 30 -6.91 10.42 6.88
N ALA A 31 -6.57 11.28 5.91
CA ALA A 31 -7.55 12.04 5.17
C ALA A 31 -8.43 11.13 4.27
N ILE A 32 -7.82 10.14 3.60
CA ILE A 32 -8.55 9.14 2.81
C ILE A 32 -9.45 8.28 3.72
N CYS A 33 -8.93 7.82 4.86
CA CYS A 33 -9.68 7.06 5.85
C CYS A 33 -10.92 7.81 6.34
N LYS A 34 -10.77 9.11 6.66
CA LYS A 34 -11.90 9.97 7.04
C LYS A 34 -12.89 10.16 5.89
N LYS A 35 -12.40 10.43 4.67
CA LYS A 35 -13.26 10.68 3.50
C LYS A 35 -14.08 9.46 3.10
N LEU A 36 -13.44 8.29 3.06
CA LEU A 36 -14.08 7.03 2.69
C LEU A 36 -14.76 6.33 3.87
N ASN A 37 -14.73 6.93 5.06
CA ASN A 37 -15.16 6.34 6.32
C ASN A 37 -14.61 4.91 6.53
N GLN A 38 -13.35 4.72 6.14
CA GLN A 38 -12.65 3.44 6.18
C GLN A 38 -11.83 3.32 7.47
N ARG A 39 -12.09 2.27 8.23
CA ARG A 39 -11.22 1.84 9.33
C ARG A 39 -10.17 0.88 8.77
N VAL A 40 -8.90 1.26 8.86
CA VAL A 40 -7.78 0.44 8.41
C VAL A 40 -6.95 0.02 9.61
N ASN A 41 -6.55 -1.24 9.65
CA ASN A 41 -5.57 -1.70 10.62
C ASN A 41 -4.19 -1.35 10.06
N LEU A 42 -3.44 -0.49 10.77
CA LEU A 42 -2.12 -0.04 10.34
C LEU A 42 -1.08 -1.16 10.35
N ASP A 43 -1.32 -2.24 11.12
CA ASP A 43 -0.46 -3.42 11.17
C ASP A 43 -0.66 -4.36 9.97
N ASP A 44 -1.79 -4.22 9.26
CA ASP A 44 -2.04 -4.92 8.02
C ASP A 44 -1.61 -4.05 6.83
N GLU A 45 -0.35 -4.22 6.44
CA GLU A 45 0.27 -3.55 5.30
C GLU A 45 -0.57 -3.63 4.00
N GLN A 46 -1.21 -4.77 3.74
CA GLN A 46 -2.01 -4.96 2.53
C GLN A 46 -3.33 -4.18 2.60
N ARG A 47 -3.94 -4.06 3.79
CA ARG A 47 -5.12 -3.21 4.01
C ARG A 47 -4.76 -1.73 3.87
N VAL A 48 -3.63 -1.31 4.43
CA VAL A 48 -3.12 0.06 4.29
C VAL A 48 -2.92 0.40 2.81
N LEU A 49 -2.27 -0.50 2.06
CA LEU A 49 -2.08 -0.33 0.62
C LEU A 49 -3.42 -0.20 -0.12
N GLY A 50 -4.41 -1.05 0.17
CA GLY A 50 -5.72 -0.98 -0.47
C GLY A 50 -6.49 0.31 -0.18
N VAL A 51 -6.22 1.00 0.94
CA VAL A 51 -6.76 2.36 1.18
C VAL A 51 -6.05 3.38 0.30
N TYR A 52 -4.72 3.31 0.19
CA TYR A 52 -3.97 4.18 -0.71
C TYR A 52 -4.38 4.02 -2.17
N GLU A 53 -4.55 2.78 -2.64
CA GLU A 53 -4.98 2.51 -4.02
C GLU A 53 -6.35 3.14 -4.32
N ARG A 54 -7.34 2.96 -3.42
CA ARG A 54 -8.68 3.51 -3.59
C ARG A 54 -8.71 5.04 -3.48
N GLY A 55 -7.92 5.59 -2.57
CA GLY A 55 -7.88 7.02 -2.29
C GLY A 55 -6.84 7.79 -3.09
N TRP A 56 -6.09 7.14 -3.99
CA TRP A 56 -4.98 7.77 -4.71
C TRP A 56 -5.44 8.98 -5.54
N ILE A 57 -6.67 8.95 -6.05
CA ILE A 57 -7.31 10.06 -6.77
C ILE A 57 -7.42 11.34 -5.94
N PHE A 58 -7.42 11.23 -4.62
CA PHE A 58 -7.50 12.37 -3.70
C PHE A 58 -6.14 12.95 -3.32
N LYS A 59 -5.05 12.38 -3.82
CA LYS A 59 -3.69 12.90 -3.63
C LYS A 59 -3.63 14.35 -4.15
N GLY A 60 -3.24 15.30 -3.29
CA GLY A 60 -3.20 16.73 -3.62
C GLY A 60 -4.54 17.47 -3.48
N VAL A 61 -5.65 16.74 -3.27
CA VAL A 61 -6.98 17.32 -2.99
C VAL A 61 -7.29 17.30 -1.49
N LEU A 62 -7.15 16.13 -0.85
CA LEU A 62 -7.43 15.96 0.57
C LEU A 62 -6.25 16.33 1.47
N GLY A 63 -5.05 16.37 0.92
CA GLY A 63 -3.82 16.65 1.63
C GLY A 63 -2.63 16.40 0.74
N ASN A 64 -1.52 17.06 1.06
CA ASN A 64 -0.24 16.79 0.43
C ASN A 64 0.47 15.68 1.20
N MET A 65 1.16 14.81 0.47
CA MET A 65 1.94 13.72 1.03
C MET A 65 3.30 14.25 1.50
N ASN A 66 3.71 13.89 2.71
CA ASN A 66 5.06 14.20 3.20
C ASN A 66 6.09 13.27 2.56
N ASP A 67 7.36 13.68 2.48
CA ASP A 67 8.44 12.86 1.93
C ASP A 67 8.59 11.49 2.63
N THR A 68 8.35 11.45 3.94
CA THR A 68 8.39 10.22 4.74
C THR A 68 7.25 9.27 4.39
N GLU A 69 6.04 9.80 4.22
CA GLU A 69 4.86 9.05 3.77
C GLU A 69 5.05 8.57 2.32
N ALA A 70 5.60 9.39 1.44
CA ALA A 70 5.91 8.98 0.06
C ALA A 70 6.87 7.80 0.01
N ARG A 71 7.96 7.83 0.80
CA ARG A 71 8.90 6.70 0.90
C ARG A 71 8.22 5.44 1.44
N TYR A 72 7.35 5.58 2.44
CA TYR A 72 6.58 4.48 2.99
C TYR A 72 5.64 3.85 1.95
N VAL A 73 4.82 4.66 1.28
CA VAL A 73 3.89 4.20 0.24
C VAL A 73 4.66 3.58 -0.92
N ARG A 74 5.80 4.14 -1.33
CA ARG A 74 6.65 3.57 -2.39
C ARG A 74 7.18 2.19 -2.01
N ALA A 75 7.68 2.04 -0.79
CA ALA A 75 8.17 0.75 -0.29
C ALA A 75 7.03 -0.29 -0.23
N LEU A 76 5.87 0.12 0.27
CA LEU A 76 4.67 -0.73 0.36
C LEU A 76 4.19 -1.16 -1.03
N ALA A 77 3.99 -0.20 -1.92
CA ALA A 77 3.51 -0.45 -3.28
C ALA A 77 4.51 -1.29 -4.10
N THR A 78 5.82 -1.09 -3.91
CA THR A 78 6.85 -1.92 -4.54
C THR A 78 6.81 -3.36 -4.00
N ARG A 79 6.67 -3.52 -2.68
CA ARG A 79 6.62 -4.83 -2.01
C ARG A 79 5.45 -5.70 -2.50
N TYR A 80 4.29 -5.08 -2.66
CA TYR A 80 3.06 -5.75 -3.09
C TYR A 80 2.80 -5.65 -4.60
N ASN A 81 3.75 -5.10 -5.38
CA ASN A 81 3.63 -4.88 -6.82
C ASN A 81 2.34 -4.14 -7.24
N SER A 82 1.99 -3.11 -6.48
CA SER A 82 0.80 -2.28 -6.72
C SER A 82 1.03 -1.24 -7.82
N TRP A 83 -0.03 -0.88 -8.54
CA TRP A 83 0.00 0.09 -9.62
C TRP A 83 0.38 1.50 -9.16
N ILE A 84 0.13 1.86 -7.89
CA ILE A 84 0.50 3.18 -7.37
C ILE A 84 2.02 3.34 -7.22
N ALA A 85 2.80 2.25 -7.23
CA ALA A 85 4.26 2.32 -7.14
C ALA A 85 4.88 3.17 -8.27
N ARG A 86 4.22 3.21 -9.43
CA ARG A 86 4.63 4.02 -10.60
C ARG A 86 4.20 5.48 -10.51
N GLN A 87 3.29 5.80 -9.59
CA GLN A 87 2.67 7.13 -9.42
C GLN A 87 3.24 7.88 -8.22
N VAL A 88 3.87 7.17 -7.28
CA VAL A 88 4.62 7.74 -6.17
C VAL A 88 5.96 8.26 -6.73
N ALA A 89 5.94 9.48 -7.27
CA ALA A 89 7.11 10.22 -7.73
C ALA A 89 7.84 10.83 -6.53
#